data_AF-A0A485BUA9-F1
#
_entry.id   AF-A0A485BUA9-F1
#
_cell.length_a   1.000
_cell.length_b   1.000
_cell.length_c   1.000
_cell.angle_alpha   90.00
_cell.angle_beta   90.00
_cell.angle_gamma   90.00
#
_symmetry.space_group_name_H-M   'P 1'
#
loop_
_entity.id
_entity.type
_entity.pdbx_description
1 polymer ?
#
loop_
_entity_poly.entity_id
_entity_poly.type
_entity_poly.pdbx_seq_one_letter_code
_entity_poly.pdbx_strand_id
1 'polypeptide(L)'
;MPSIDKMSMPGDLTQVNIESLLALHPQVVFVANYAPEPMIQQIQNAGIPVVAISLREDAAGEKNKMNPSMADEERAYNEGLKQGIRLIGEVVNRQAEASALIDYTFAARAKFNAPVAEIPPAEKVRVYMANPDLNTYGSGKYTGLMMQHAGAMNVAAATVKGARQVSLEQVLKWDPQVIFVQDRYPEVVKQITTDPQWQAIDAVEKSSRMVDARIRQSLGLSDAGSAGDW
;
A
#
# COMPACT_ATOMS: atom_id res chain seq x y z
N MET A 1 5.50 15.97 -9.36
CA MET A 1 6.63 15.30 -10.02
C MET A 1 6.42 15.38 -11.53
N PRO A 2 7.06 16.31 -12.24
CA PRO A 2 6.56 16.76 -13.55
C PRO A 2 7.00 15.93 -14.78
N SER A 3 7.27 14.62 -14.68
CA SER A 3 7.71 13.85 -15.85
C SER A 3 7.28 12.38 -15.96
N ILE A 4 6.60 11.81 -14.96
CA ILE A 4 6.16 10.40 -15.01
C ILE A 4 5.09 10.20 -16.10
N ASP A 5 4.25 11.21 -16.34
CA ASP A 5 3.18 11.24 -17.34
C ASP A 5 3.66 11.10 -18.79
N LYS A 6 4.95 11.33 -19.03
CA LYS A 6 5.57 11.27 -20.37
C LYS A 6 6.50 10.08 -20.56
N MET A 7 6.66 9.22 -19.55
CA MET A 7 7.53 8.05 -19.64
C MET A 7 6.92 6.96 -20.52
N SER A 8 7.77 6.23 -21.25
CA SER A 8 7.35 5.02 -21.96
C SER A 8 6.90 3.93 -20.98
N MET A 9 5.86 3.18 -21.35
CA MET A 9 5.28 2.12 -20.53
C MET A 9 5.43 0.76 -21.22
N PRO A 10 6.63 0.15 -21.22
CA PRO A 10 6.89 -1.11 -21.93
C PRO A 10 6.33 -2.34 -21.18
N GLY A 11 5.44 -2.17 -20.20
CA GLY A 11 4.88 -3.25 -19.40
C GLY A 11 4.04 -2.74 -18.23
N ASP A 12 3.53 -3.69 -17.45
CA ASP A 12 2.78 -3.47 -16.23
C ASP A 12 3.27 -4.43 -15.12
N LEU A 13 2.44 -4.65 -14.09
CA LEU A 13 2.78 -5.52 -12.96
C LEU A 13 2.96 -7.01 -13.32
N THR A 14 2.40 -7.44 -14.45
CA THR A 14 2.27 -8.85 -14.84
C THR A 14 2.67 -9.16 -16.27
N GLN A 15 2.83 -8.14 -17.11
CA GLN A 15 3.15 -8.27 -18.53
C GLN A 15 4.26 -7.31 -18.94
N VAL A 16 4.98 -7.69 -20.00
CA VAL A 16 6.05 -6.89 -20.60
C VAL A 16 5.93 -6.96 -22.13
N ASN A 17 6.13 -5.83 -22.79
CA ASN A 17 6.36 -5.75 -24.22
C ASN A 17 7.88 -5.67 -24.45
N ILE A 18 8.49 -6.79 -24.86
CA ILE A 18 9.95 -6.90 -24.99
C ILE A 18 10.52 -5.98 -26.08
N GLU A 19 9.82 -5.79 -27.20
CA GLU A 19 10.28 -4.90 -28.27
C GLU A 19 10.33 -3.44 -27.78
N SER A 20 9.27 -2.99 -27.11
CA SER A 20 9.20 -1.65 -26.53
C SER A 20 10.21 -1.47 -25.40
N LEU A 21 10.46 -2.51 -24.61
CA LEU A 21 11.46 -2.50 -23.55
C LEU A 21 12.88 -2.35 -24.12
N LEU A 22 13.23 -3.16 -25.14
CA LEU A 22 14.55 -3.16 -25.76
C LEU A 22 14.88 -1.84 -26.45
N ALA A 23 13.88 -1.17 -27.02
CA ALA A 23 14.03 0.15 -27.62
C ALA A 23 14.49 1.23 -26.62
N LEU A 24 14.32 1.01 -25.31
CA LEU A 24 14.77 1.92 -24.25
C LEU A 24 16.21 1.67 -23.80
N HIS A 25 16.85 0.59 -24.27
CA HIS A 25 18.19 0.16 -23.84
C HIS A 25 18.36 0.10 -22.30
N PRO A 26 17.46 -0.57 -21.56
CA PRO A 26 17.50 -0.59 -20.09
C PRO A 26 18.70 -1.38 -19.57
N GLN A 27 19.28 -0.90 -18.47
CA GLN A 27 20.35 -1.60 -17.75
C GLN A 27 19.81 -2.57 -16.69
N VAL A 28 18.60 -2.32 -16.20
CA VAL A 28 17.92 -3.13 -15.18
C VAL A 28 16.42 -2.91 -15.27
N VAL A 29 15.63 -3.94 -14.95
CA VAL A 29 14.18 -3.84 -14.79
C VAL A 29 13.78 -4.22 -13.37
N PHE A 30 13.11 -3.30 -12.67
CA PHE A 30 12.44 -3.61 -11.41
C PHE A 30 11.05 -4.21 -11.68
N VAL A 31 10.74 -5.31 -11.01
CA VAL A 31 9.42 -5.95 -11.08
C VAL A 31 8.84 -6.15 -9.68
N ALA A 32 7.53 -6.24 -9.57
CA ALA A 32 6.89 -6.68 -8.33
C ALA A 32 7.29 -8.12 -8.00
N ASN A 33 7.40 -8.46 -6.72
CA ASN A 33 7.79 -9.81 -6.28
C ASN A 33 6.91 -10.96 -6.83
N TYR A 34 5.67 -10.67 -7.21
CA TYR A 34 4.71 -11.64 -7.73
C TYR A 34 4.59 -11.58 -9.27
N ALA A 35 5.51 -10.87 -9.94
CA ALA A 35 5.57 -10.87 -11.40
C ALA A 35 5.63 -12.31 -11.92
N PRO A 36 4.83 -12.67 -12.94
CA PRO A 36 4.81 -14.03 -13.46
C PRO A 36 6.21 -14.48 -13.91
N GLU A 37 6.57 -15.72 -13.61
CA GLU A 37 7.85 -16.30 -14.04
C GLU A 37 8.06 -16.19 -15.57
N PRO A 38 7.04 -16.38 -16.44
CA PRO A 38 7.20 -16.14 -17.88
C PRO A 38 7.56 -14.70 -18.24
N MET A 39 7.11 -13.70 -17.47
CA MET A 39 7.47 -12.29 -17.69
C MET A 39 8.94 -12.06 -17.32
N ILE A 40 9.38 -12.59 -16.17
CA ILE A 40 10.78 -12.49 -15.72
C ILE A 40 11.71 -13.16 -16.73
N GLN A 41 11.37 -14.36 -17.20
CA GLN A 41 12.18 -15.11 -18.15
C GLN A 41 12.29 -14.40 -19.50
N GLN A 42 11.23 -13.75 -19.99
CA GLN A 42 11.28 -12.96 -21.22
C GLN A 42 12.31 -11.82 -21.12
N ILE A 43 12.36 -11.11 -19.98
CA ILE A 43 13.30 -10.01 -19.76
C ILE A 43 14.74 -10.54 -19.65
N GLN A 44 14.94 -11.63 -18.90
CA GLN A 44 16.25 -12.25 -18.72
C GLN A 44 16.80 -12.86 -20.02
N ASN A 45 15.95 -13.50 -20.84
CA ASN A 45 16.32 -14.02 -22.16
C ASN A 45 16.77 -12.92 -23.12
N ALA A 46 16.26 -11.70 -22.94
CA ALA A 46 16.70 -10.52 -23.69
C ALA A 46 18.03 -9.92 -23.17
N GLY A 47 18.65 -10.56 -22.18
CA GLY A 47 19.94 -10.16 -21.61
C GLY A 47 19.84 -9.04 -20.57
N ILE A 48 18.64 -8.70 -20.10
CA ILE A 48 18.43 -7.59 -19.16
C ILE A 48 18.32 -8.13 -17.72
N PRO A 49 19.13 -7.63 -16.76
CA PRO A 49 18.99 -7.95 -15.35
C PRO A 49 17.62 -7.57 -14.77
N VAL A 50 17.06 -8.43 -13.92
CA VAL A 50 15.77 -8.21 -13.25
C VAL A 50 15.97 -8.15 -11.73
N VAL A 51 15.37 -7.15 -11.10
CA VAL A 51 15.34 -7.00 -9.63
C VAL A 51 13.89 -7.06 -9.16
N ALA A 52 13.54 -8.14 -8.46
CA ALA A 52 12.20 -8.30 -7.89
C ALA A 52 12.12 -7.63 -6.50
N ILE A 53 11.11 -6.79 -6.29
CA ILE A 53 10.92 -6.03 -5.04
C ILE A 53 9.60 -6.43 -4.36
N SER A 54 9.68 -6.85 -3.10
CA SER A 54 8.52 -7.22 -2.26
C SER A 54 8.18 -6.17 -1.19
N LEU A 55 9.16 -5.37 -0.77
CA LEU A 55 9.13 -4.48 0.41
C LEU A 55 8.73 -5.19 1.72
N ARG A 56 8.96 -6.51 1.79
CA ARG A 56 8.68 -7.35 2.96
C ARG A 56 9.66 -8.51 3.03
N GLU A 57 10.07 -8.87 4.23
CA GLU A 57 10.85 -10.08 4.50
C GLU A 57 9.89 -11.27 4.56
N ASP A 58 9.89 -12.08 3.51
CA ASP A 58 8.99 -13.23 3.39
C ASP A 58 9.64 -14.53 3.89
N ALA A 59 8.83 -15.38 4.50
CA ALA A 59 9.19 -16.76 4.82
C ALA A 59 9.45 -17.59 3.53
N ALA A 60 10.11 -18.73 3.70
CA ALA A 60 10.31 -19.68 2.60
C ALA A 60 8.95 -20.07 1.96
N GLY A 61 8.87 -20.00 0.63
CA GLY A 61 7.64 -20.30 -0.12
C GLY A 61 6.62 -19.15 -0.20
N GLU A 62 6.85 -18.00 0.44
CA GLU A 62 5.91 -16.86 0.43
C GLU A 62 6.37 -15.70 -0.46
N LYS A 63 7.67 -15.65 -0.82
CA LYS A 63 8.33 -14.57 -1.56
C LYS A 63 7.60 -14.10 -2.82
N ASN A 64 7.06 -15.02 -3.62
CA ASN A 64 6.45 -14.70 -4.91
C ASN A 64 4.92 -14.58 -4.86
N LYS A 65 4.33 -14.63 -3.66
CA LYS A 65 2.87 -14.56 -3.52
C LYS A 65 2.39 -13.12 -3.46
N MET A 66 1.24 -12.84 -4.09
CA MET A 66 0.56 -11.57 -3.91
C MET A 66 -0.05 -11.45 -2.50
N ASN A 67 -0.50 -12.57 -1.93
CA ASN A 67 -1.16 -12.65 -0.63
C ASN A 67 -0.43 -13.66 0.28
N PRO A 68 0.72 -13.27 0.87
CA PRO A 68 1.56 -14.15 1.68
C PRO A 68 0.91 -14.49 3.03
N SER A 69 1.43 -15.53 3.68
CA SER A 69 1.31 -15.76 5.12
C SER A 69 2.57 -15.25 5.82
N MET A 70 2.43 -14.59 6.97
CA MET A 70 3.55 -14.14 7.80
C MET A 70 3.30 -14.53 9.25
N ALA A 71 4.34 -14.94 9.96
CA ALA A 71 4.26 -15.19 11.40
C ALA A 71 4.25 -13.87 12.20
N ASP A 72 4.98 -12.86 11.71
CA ASP A 72 5.10 -11.54 12.29
C ASP A 72 5.06 -10.51 11.16
N GLU A 73 3.87 -9.95 10.89
CA GLU A 73 3.66 -8.95 9.85
C GLU A 73 4.47 -7.68 10.12
N GLU A 74 4.56 -7.25 11.39
CA GLU A 74 5.26 -6.04 11.80
C GLU A 74 6.74 -6.12 11.44
N ARG A 75 7.40 -7.19 11.88
CA ARG A 75 8.81 -7.43 11.54
C ARG A 75 9.01 -7.59 10.04
N ALA A 76 8.18 -8.38 9.38
CA ALA A 76 8.31 -8.67 7.95
C ALA A 76 8.27 -7.38 7.11
N TYR A 77 7.29 -6.52 7.35
CA TYR A 77 7.20 -5.24 6.62
C TYR A 77 8.26 -4.24 7.05
N ASN A 78 8.63 -4.17 8.33
CA ASN A 78 9.66 -3.24 8.79
C ASN A 78 11.03 -3.56 8.20
N GLU A 79 11.47 -4.80 8.31
CA GLU A 79 12.78 -5.20 7.79
C GLU A 79 12.78 -5.25 6.26
N GLY A 80 11.70 -5.73 5.64
CA GLY A 80 11.60 -5.73 4.19
C GLY A 80 11.52 -4.35 3.55
N LEU A 81 10.90 -3.37 4.20
CA LEU A 81 10.91 -1.98 3.74
C LEU A 81 12.33 -1.41 3.79
N LYS A 82 13.06 -1.62 4.89
CA LYS A 82 14.47 -1.20 5.01
C LYS A 82 15.34 -1.86 3.94
N GLN A 83 15.22 -3.17 3.77
CA GLN A 83 15.98 -3.94 2.78
C GLN A 83 15.65 -3.49 1.35
N GLY A 84 14.37 -3.29 1.03
CA GLY A 84 13.92 -2.83 -0.28
C GLY A 84 14.42 -1.43 -0.64
N ILE A 85 14.33 -0.48 0.30
CA ILE A 85 14.86 0.88 0.09
C ILE A 85 16.37 0.85 -0.11
N ARG A 86 17.11 0.08 0.70
CA ARG A 86 18.57 -0.08 0.54
C ARG A 86 18.93 -0.67 -0.82
N LEU A 87 18.26 -1.75 -1.23
CA LEU A 87 18.50 -2.42 -2.49
C LEU A 87 18.23 -1.49 -3.68
N ILE A 88 17.11 -0.77 -3.67
CA ILE A 88 16.80 0.21 -4.72
C ILE A 88 17.89 1.28 -4.74
N GLY A 89 18.24 1.84 -3.58
CA GLY A 89 19.29 2.84 -3.45
C GLY A 89 20.65 2.36 -3.95
N GLU A 90 21.02 1.11 -3.72
CA GLU A 90 22.26 0.52 -4.23
C GLU A 90 22.22 0.42 -5.76
N VAL A 91 21.13 -0.11 -6.33
CA VAL A 91 20.99 -0.30 -7.78
C VAL A 91 20.97 1.03 -8.53
N VAL A 92 20.36 2.08 -7.97
CA VAL A 92 20.30 3.42 -8.61
C VAL A 92 21.41 4.37 -8.16
N ASN A 93 22.38 3.89 -7.37
CA ASN A 93 23.49 4.67 -6.80
C ASN A 93 23.04 5.92 -6.00
N ARG A 94 22.11 5.72 -5.07
CA ARG A 94 21.46 6.69 -4.16
C ARG A 94 21.43 6.19 -2.72
N GLN A 95 22.53 5.63 -2.25
CA GLN A 95 22.63 4.97 -0.94
C GLN A 95 22.44 5.97 0.22
N ALA A 96 22.92 7.21 0.07
CA ALA A 96 22.76 8.26 1.08
C ALA A 96 21.29 8.67 1.22
N GLU A 97 20.59 8.89 0.11
CA GLU A 97 19.17 9.21 0.08
C GLU A 97 18.32 8.05 0.61
N ALA A 98 18.69 6.80 0.29
CA ALA A 98 18.06 5.60 0.83
C ALA A 98 18.20 5.52 2.35
N SER A 99 19.38 5.81 2.90
CA SER A 99 19.59 5.85 4.36
C SER A 99 18.74 6.92 5.02
N ALA A 100 18.75 8.15 4.49
CA ALA A 100 17.96 9.26 5.02
C ALA A 100 16.45 8.96 5.00
N LEU A 101 15.96 8.31 3.93
CA LEU A 101 14.55 7.91 3.82
C LEU A 101 14.16 6.87 4.88
N ILE A 102 15.03 5.88 5.13
CA ILE A 102 14.81 4.88 6.18
C ILE A 102 14.75 5.55 7.55
N ASP A 103 15.75 6.37 7.88
CA ASP A 103 15.85 7.03 9.18
C ASP A 103 14.63 7.91 9.45
N TYR A 104 14.24 8.74 8.46
CA TYR A 104 13.04 9.57 8.54
C TYR A 104 11.79 8.73 8.77
N THR A 105 11.59 7.66 7.98
CA THR A 105 10.37 6.84 8.02
C THR A 105 10.16 6.22 9.41
N PHE A 106 11.21 5.64 9.99
CA PHE A 106 11.09 4.96 11.28
C PHE A 106 11.10 5.93 12.47
N ALA A 107 11.80 7.08 12.37
CA ALA A 107 11.72 8.13 13.37
C ALA A 107 10.32 8.77 13.43
N ALA A 108 9.74 9.08 12.26
CA ALA A 108 8.38 9.62 12.17
C ALA A 108 7.36 8.61 12.74
N ARG A 109 7.46 7.33 12.34
CA ARG A 109 6.58 6.28 12.87
C ARG A 109 6.67 6.17 14.40
N ALA A 110 7.88 6.13 14.97
CA ALA A 110 8.05 6.06 16.42
C ALA A 110 7.39 7.26 17.13
N LYS A 111 7.59 8.48 16.60
CA LYS A 111 7.00 9.71 17.14
C LYS A 111 5.46 9.68 17.11
N PHE A 112 4.87 9.29 15.98
CA PHE A 112 3.41 9.39 15.78
C PHE A 112 2.62 8.19 16.30
N ASN A 113 3.26 7.03 16.48
CA ASN A 113 2.62 5.85 17.06
C ASN A 113 2.56 5.92 18.59
N ALA A 114 3.49 6.62 19.24
CA ALA A 114 3.61 6.65 20.71
C ALA A 114 2.30 7.02 21.45
N PRO A 115 1.48 7.98 21.01
CA PRO A 115 0.24 8.35 21.70
C PRO A 115 -0.83 7.25 21.71
N VAL A 116 -0.76 6.28 20.79
CA VAL A 116 -1.80 5.25 20.59
C VAL A 116 -1.29 3.83 20.85
N ALA A 117 -0.03 3.67 21.23
CA ALA A 117 0.62 2.38 21.40
C ALA A 117 -0.05 1.51 22.49
N GLU A 118 -0.55 2.15 23.55
CA GLU A 118 -1.13 1.48 24.72
C GLU A 118 -2.66 1.34 24.65
N ILE A 119 -3.30 1.71 23.54
CA ILE A 119 -4.76 1.56 23.40
C ILE A 119 -5.12 0.06 23.41
N PRO A 120 -5.92 -0.42 24.38
CA PRO A 120 -6.30 -1.83 24.46
C PRO A 120 -7.08 -2.27 23.21
N PRO A 121 -6.98 -3.55 22.77
CA PRO A 121 -7.67 -4.03 21.58
C PRO A 121 -9.18 -3.75 21.56
N ALA A 122 -9.86 -3.80 22.72
CA ALA A 122 -11.29 -3.54 22.84
C ALA A 122 -11.69 -2.07 22.60
N GLU A 123 -10.74 -1.14 22.73
CA GLU A 123 -10.94 0.29 22.56
C GLU A 123 -10.50 0.78 21.17
N LYS A 124 -9.84 -0.07 20.38
CA LYS A 124 -9.39 0.30 19.03
C LYS A 124 -10.57 0.59 18.11
N VAL A 125 -10.46 1.68 17.36
CA VAL A 125 -11.48 2.09 16.39
C VAL A 125 -11.57 1.03 15.29
N ARG A 126 -12.77 0.48 15.05
CA ARG A 126 -13.03 -0.45 13.96
C ARG A 126 -12.99 0.29 12.62
N VAL A 127 -12.06 -0.08 11.76
CA VAL A 127 -11.84 0.57 10.47
C VAL A 127 -11.95 -0.42 9.33
N TYR A 128 -12.52 0.02 8.20
CA TYR A 128 -12.61 -0.73 6.96
C TYR A 128 -11.92 0.04 5.83
N MET A 129 -11.13 -0.66 5.01
CA MET A 129 -10.53 -0.10 3.78
C MET A 129 -11.38 -0.48 2.59
N ALA A 130 -12.04 0.49 1.97
CA ALA A 130 -12.85 0.29 0.77
C ALA A 130 -12.04 0.63 -0.49
N ASN A 131 -11.95 -0.33 -1.40
CA ASN A 131 -11.44 -0.15 -2.76
C ASN A 131 -12.57 -0.42 -3.77
N PRO A 132 -12.37 -0.13 -5.06
CA PRO A 132 -13.35 -0.42 -6.10
C PRO A 132 -13.85 -1.87 -6.09
N ASP A 133 -15.09 -2.04 -6.51
CA ASP A 133 -15.75 -3.35 -6.67
C ASP A 133 -15.79 -4.19 -5.37
N LEU A 134 -16.00 -3.55 -4.21
CA LEU A 134 -15.99 -4.20 -2.89
C LEU A 134 -14.67 -4.95 -2.59
N ASN A 135 -13.56 -4.53 -3.17
CA ASN A 135 -12.25 -5.03 -2.78
C ASN A 135 -11.82 -4.42 -1.44
N THR A 136 -11.13 -5.22 -0.64
CA THR A 136 -10.52 -4.78 0.62
C THR A 136 -9.20 -5.50 0.87
N TYR A 137 -8.52 -5.14 1.96
CA TYR A 137 -7.32 -5.81 2.44
C TYR A 137 -7.59 -6.44 3.80
N GLY A 138 -7.37 -7.74 3.91
CA GLY A 138 -7.38 -8.48 5.17
C GLY A 138 -5.97 -8.67 5.75
N SER A 139 -5.71 -9.83 6.34
CA SER A 139 -4.41 -10.21 6.92
C SER A 139 -3.29 -10.32 5.88
N GLY A 140 -2.04 -10.20 6.32
CA GLY A 140 -0.84 -10.27 5.47
C GLY A 140 -0.66 -9.04 4.59
N LYS A 141 -1.18 -7.88 5.01
CA LYS A 141 -1.16 -6.62 4.27
C LYS A 141 -0.80 -5.45 5.18
N TYR A 142 0.10 -4.60 4.71
CA TYR A 142 0.51 -3.39 5.41
C TYR A 142 -0.66 -2.48 5.84
N THR A 143 -1.80 -2.52 5.14
CA THR A 143 -3.04 -1.82 5.53
C THR A 143 -3.43 -2.07 6.99
N GLY A 144 -3.33 -3.32 7.46
CA GLY A 144 -3.64 -3.66 8.86
C GLY A 144 -2.66 -3.02 9.84
N LEU A 145 -1.37 -3.03 9.53
CA LEU A 145 -0.33 -2.40 10.35
C LEU A 145 -0.47 -0.88 10.41
N MET A 146 -0.76 -0.24 9.26
CA MET A 146 -1.03 1.20 9.20
C MET A 146 -2.18 1.59 10.14
N MET A 147 -3.26 0.80 10.13
CA MET A 147 -4.40 1.02 11.02
C MET A 147 -4.03 0.77 12.49
N GLN A 148 -3.31 -0.32 12.78
CA GLN A 148 -2.85 -0.63 14.13
C GLN A 148 -1.96 0.47 14.73
N HIS A 149 -1.03 0.98 13.93
CA HIS A 149 -0.14 2.08 14.30
C HIS A 149 -0.86 3.40 14.57
N ALA A 150 -2.08 3.55 14.04
CA ALA A 150 -2.96 4.68 14.30
C ALA A 150 -3.99 4.40 15.43
N GLY A 151 -3.84 3.31 16.19
CA GLY A 151 -4.77 2.95 17.28
C GLY A 151 -6.09 2.33 16.80
N ALA A 152 -6.12 1.82 15.56
CA ALA A 152 -7.32 1.26 14.94
C ALA A 152 -7.18 -0.25 14.66
N MET A 153 -8.29 -0.90 14.35
CA MET A 153 -8.36 -2.33 14.02
C MET A 153 -9.04 -2.53 12.67
N ASN A 154 -8.33 -3.19 11.74
CA ASN A 154 -8.91 -3.59 10.45
C ASN A 154 -9.95 -4.71 10.65
N VAL A 155 -11.22 -4.40 10.42
CA VAL A 155 -12.32 -5.35 10.61
C VAL A 155 -12.27 -6.56 9.66
N ALA A 156 -11.64 -6.42 8.50
CA ALA A 156 -11.53 -7.49 7.51
C ALA A 156 -10.42 -8.50 7.84
N ALA A 157 -9.43 -8.13 8.65
CA ALA A 157 -8.19 -8.89 8.81
C ALA A 157 -8.38 -10.29 9.40
N ALA A 158 -9.37 -10.47 10.27
CA ALA A 158 -9.64 -11.74 10.95
C ALA A 158 -10.24 -12.82 10.03
N THR A 159 -10.94 -12.42 8.96
CA THR A 159 -11.71 -13.34 8.10
C THR A 159 -11.31 -13.28 6.63
N VAL A 160 -10.55 -12.28 6.22
CA VAL A 160 -10.06 -12.11 4.86
C VAL A 160 -8.54 -12.26 4.85
N LYS A 161 -8.01 -13.05 3.92
CA LYS A 161 -6.57 -13.14 3.67
C LYS A 161 -6.19 -12.32 2.44
N GLY A 162 -5.31 -11.35 2.62
CA GLY A 162 -4.74 -10.55 1.56
C GLY A 162 -5.73 -9.58 0.91
N ALA A 163 -5.51 -9.26 -0.38
CA ALA A 163 -6.43 -8.43 -1.16
C ALA A 163 -7.52 -9.32 -1.78
N ARG A 164 -8.78 -9.05 -1.45
CA ARG A 164 -9.94 -9.82 -1.91
C ARG A 164 -11.18 -8.95 -2.04
N GLN A 165 -12.04 -9.34 -2.97
CA GLN A 165 -13.42 -8.90 -3.02
C GLN A 165 -14.23 -9.52 -1.87
N VAL A 166 -15.12 -8.74 -1.29
CA VAL A 166 -16.04 -9.14 -0.22
C VAL A 166 -17.47 -8.82 -0.62
N SER A 167 -18.44 -9.28 0.17
CA SER A 167 -19.84 -8.88 -0.02
C SER A 167 -20.20 -7.70 0.89
N LEU A 168 -21.22 -6.94 0.51
CA LEU A 168 -21.72 -5.84 1.35
C LEU A 168 -22.27 -6.35 2.68
N GLU A 169 -22.85 -7.54 2.71
CA GLU A 169 -23.31 -8.19 3.95
C GLU A 169 -22.16 -8.46 4.92
N GLN A 170 -20.97 -8.78 4.42
CA GLN A 170 -19.78 -8.91 5.27
C GLN A 170 -19.39 -7.56 5.87
N VAL A 171 -19.42 -6.49 5.09
CA VAL A 171 -19.11 -5.13 5.56
C VAL A 171 -20.12 -4.66 6.61
N LEU A 172 -21.42 -4.91 6.38
CA LEU A 172 -22.48 -4.63 7.36
C LEU A 172 -22.27 -5.40 8.66
N LYS A 173 -21.92 -6.69 8.57
CA LYS A 173 -21.65 -7.53 9.75
C LYS A 173 -20.42 -7.07 10.54
N TRP A 174 -19.41 -6.53 9.86
CA TRP A 174 -18.23 -5.99 10.50
C TRP A 174 -18.48 -4.68 11.26
N ASP A 175 -19.54 -3.95 10.91
CA ASP A 175 -19.93 -2.69 11.53
C ASP A 175 -18.73 -1.74 11.77
N PRO A 176 -18.07 -1.27 10.69
CA PRO A 176 -16.94 -0.37 10.83
C PRO A 176 -17.41 0.98 11.38
N GLN A 177 -16.64 1.54 12.31
CA GLN A 177 -16.86 2.89 12.83
C GLN A 177 -16.33 3.96 11.87
N VAL A 178 -15.33 3.61 11.06
CA VAL A 178 -14.70 4.49 10.07
C VAL A 178 -14.42 3.71 8.79
N ILE A 179 -14.68 4.34 7.65
CA ILE A 179 -14.34 3.82 6.32
C ILE A 179 -13.26 4.69 5.72
N PHE A 180 -12.13 4.07 5.36
CA PHE A 180 -11.07 4.69 4.58
C PHE A 180 -11.21 4.35 3.11
N VAL A 181 -10.97 5.34 2.26
CA VAL A 181 -10.81 5.17 0.81
C VAL A 181 -9.43 5.66 0.41
N GLN A 182 -8.74 4.90 -0.44
CA GLN A 182 -7.45 5.32 -0.97
C GLN A 182 -7.64 6.52 -1.91
N ASP A 183 -6.78 7.54 -1.77
CA ASP A 183 -6.86 8.79 -2.56
C ASP A 183 -6.83 8.56 -4.08
N ARG A 184 -6.22 7.46 -4.54
CA ARG A 184 -6.22 7.06 -5.96
C ARG A 184 -7.57 6.54 -6.48
N TYR A 185 -8.56 6.37 -5.62
CA TYR A 185 -9.92 5.88 -5.93
C TYR A 185 -11.01 6.82 -5.37
N PRO A 186 -10.96 8.14 -5.66
CA PRO A 186 -11.89 9.11 -5.05
C PRO A 186 -13.37 8.83 -5.40
N GLU A 187 -13.63 8.14 -6.51
CA GLU A 187 -14.96 7.71 -6.94
C GLU A 187 -15.63 6.77 -5.95
N VAL A 188 -14.87 5.98 -5.18
CA VAL A 188 -15.42 5.04 -4.19
C VAL A 188 -16.11 5.79 -3.06
N VAL A 189 -15.62 6.97 -2.67
CA VAL A 189 -16.30 7.84 -1.69
C VAL A 189 -17.70 8.21 -2.20
N LYS A 190 -17.80 8.62 -3.47
CA LYS A 190 -19.09 8.98 -4.08
C LYS A 190 -20.02 7.78 -4.16
N GLN A 191 -19.51 6.61 -4.54
CA GLN A 191 -20.29 5.38 -4.60
C GLN A 191 -20.87 5.03 -3.23
N ILE A 192 -20.05 4.96 -2.18
CA ILE A 192 -20.49 4.60 -0.82
C ILE A 192 -21.49 5.62 -0.24
N THR A 193 -21.25 6.92 -0.44
CA THR A 193 -22.14 7.97 0.10
C THR A 193 -23.49 8.07 -0.60
N THR A 194 -23.62 7.59 -1.83
CA THR A 194 -24.85 7.74 -2.63
C THR A 194 -25.63 6.44 -2.80
N ASP A 195 -24.99 5.28 -2.58
CA ASP A 195 -25.64 3.98 -2.65
C ASP A 195 -26.51 3.73 -1.40
N PRO A 196 -27.84 3.54 -1.55
CA PRO A 196 -28.74 3.25 -0.44
C PRO A 196 -28.37 2.01 0.36
N GLN A 197 -27.70 1.02 -0.25
CA GLN A 197 -27.34 -0.22 0.42
C GLN A 197 -26.28 -0.01 1.51
N TRP A 198 -25.49 1.05 1.42
CA TRP A 198 -24.44 1.39 2.39
C TRP A 198 -24.95 2.23 3.56
N GLN A 199 -26.15 2.81 3.46
CA GLN A 199 -26.69 3.74 4.47
C GLN A 199 -27.03 3.05 5.80
N ALA A 200 -27.11 1.72 5.82
CA ALA A 200 -27.25 0.95 7.05
C ALA A 200 -25.95 0.87 7.88
N ILE A 201 -24.82 1.37 7.36
CA ILE A 201 -23.54 1.42 8.09
C ILE A 201 -23.41 2.77 8.80
N ASP A 202 -23.25 2.74 10.13
CA ASP A 202 -23.10 3.92 11.00
C ASP A 202 -22.04 4.92 10.52
N ALA A 203 -20.94 4.44 9.95
CA ALA A 203 -19.87 5.28 9.42
C ALA A 203 -20.27 6.09 8.18
N VAL A 204 -21.28 5.63 7.42
CA VAL A 204 -21.78 6.31 6.20
C VAL A 204 -22.83 7.34 6.58
N GLU A 205 -23.75 6.98 7.48
CA GLU A 205 -24.77 7.90 8.01
C GLU A 205 -24.11 9.14 8.64
N LYS A 206 -23.00 8.95 9.36
CA LYS A 206 -22.22 10.03 9.96
C LYS A 206 -21.07 10.43 9.02
N SER A 207 -21.36 11.18 7.96
CA SER A 207 -20.41 11.51 6.87
C SER A 207 -19.01 12.00 7.33
N SER A 208 -18.88 12.57 8.54
CA SER A 208 -17.59 12.87 9.19
C SER A 208 -16.66 11.66 9.47
N ARG A 209 -17.17 10.43 9.34
CA ARG A 209 -16.47 9.16 9.61
C ARG A 209 -16.04 8.44 8.33
N MET A 210 -16.32 9.02 7.17
CA MET A 210 -15.68 8.66 5.91
C MET A 210 -14.43 9.50 5.73
N VAL A 211 -13.28 8.85 5.69
CA VAL A 211 -12.00 9.53 5.50
C VAL A 211 -11.51 9.25 4.10
N ASP A 212 -11.58 10.29 3.28
CA ASP A 212 -10.78 10.40 2.07
C ASP A 212 -9.33 10.64 2.51
N ALA A 213 -8.38 9.84 2.03
CA ALA A 213 -6.97 9.93 2.38
C ALA A 213 -6.27 11.19 1.82
N ARG A 214 -7.02 12.24 1.46
CA ARG A 214 -6.54 13.62 1.33
C ARG A 214 -6.10 14.18 2.69
N ILE A 215 -4.98 13.70 3.22
CA ILE A 215 -4.28 14.30 4.37
C ILE A 215 -3.63 15.62 3.92
N ARG A 216 -4.43 16.65 3.58
CA ARG A 216 -3.93 18.01 3.31
C ARG A 216 -4.92 19.09 3.73
N GLN A 217 -6.19 18.98 3.34
CA GLN A 217 -7.15 20.07 3.60
C GLN A 217 -7.77 20.05 5.01
N SER A 218 -7.96 18.88 5.63
CA SER A 218 -8.58 18.79 6.96
C SER A 218 -7.65 19.19 8.12
N LEU A 219 -6.34 19.32 7.86
CA LEU A 219 -5.32 19.68 8.86
C LEU A 219 -4.82 21.13 8.74
N GLY A 220 -5.39 21.95 7.84
CA GLY A 220 -5.01 23.36 7.71
C GLY A 220 -3.56 23.60 7.26
N LEU A 221 -2.91 22.61 6.64
CA LEU A 221 -1.55 22.75 6.12
C LEU A 221 -1.62 23.32 4.70
N SER A 222 -1.08 24.52 4.50
CA SER A 222 -0.99 25.18 3.19
C SER A 222 -0.14 24.36 2.22
N ASP A 223 -0.46 24.47 0.93
CA ASP A 223 0.31 23.86 -0.15
C ASP A 223 1.78 24.27 -0.06
N ALA A 224 2.65 23.33 0.34
CA ALA A 224 4.09 23.45 0.12
C ALA A 224 4.36 23.22 -1.37
N GLY A 225 4.00 24.23 -2.14
CA GLY A 225 4.26 24.42 -3.55
C GLY A 225 4.81 25.82 -3.78
N SER A 226 5.86 26.20 -3.03
CA SER A 226 6.79 27.21 -3.49
C SER A 226 8.11 26.53 -3.79
N ALA A 227 8.47 26.54 -5.07
CA ALA A 227 9.82 26.23 -5.54
C ALA A 227 10.85 27.06 -4.75
N GLY A 228 11.95 26.42 -4.36
CA GLY A 228 13.06 27.02 -3.62
C GLY A 228 13.37 26.21 -2.37
N ASP A 229 14.59 25.67 -2.32
CA ASP A 229 15.24 24.97 -1.20
C ASP A 229 14.99 23.46 -1.07
N TRP A 230 15.37 22.74 -2.12
CA TRP A 230 16.25 21.56 -2.06
C TRP A 230 17.21 21.60 -3.24
#